data_AF-A0A5S4GFL1-F1
#
_entry.id   AF-A0A5S4GFL1-F1
#
_cell.length_a   1.000
_cell.length_b   1.000
_cell.length_c   1.000
_cell.angle_alpha   90.00
_cell.angle_beta   90.00
_cell.angle_gamma   90.00
#
_symmetry.space_group_name_H-M   'P 1'
#
loop_
_entity.id
_entity.type
_entity.pdbx_description
1 polymer ?
#
loop_
_entity_poly.entity_id
_entity_poly.type
_entity_poly.pdbx_seq_one_letter_code
_entity_poly.pdbx_strand_id
1 'polypeptide(L)' 'MRTREGMPIVRAKGRLRGKQPKLSPRQQAELVRMHGTGEYTIAELMEVFSVGRATVYRVLERAAKSP' A
#
# COMPACT_ATOMS: atom_id res chain seq x y z
N MET A 1 20.43 -26.97 17.11
CA MET A 1 19.50 -27.36 16.02
C MET A 1 18.57 -26.17 15.79
N ARG A 2 18.65 -25.49 14.63
CA ARG A 2 17.86 -24.28 14.30
C ARG A 2 16.70 -24.68 13.42
N THR A 3 15.49 -24.71 13.97
CA THR A 3 14.29 -25.16 13.27
C THR A 3 13.88 -24.12 12.25
N ARG A 4 14.03 -24.52 10.98
CA ARG A 4 13.38 -23.90 9.82
C ARG A 4 11.91 -24.32 9.84
N GLU A 5 11.09 -23.65 10.62
CA GLU A 5 9.63 -23.64 10.44
C GLU A 5 9.34 -22.37 9.64
N GLY A 6 9.27 -22.45 8.32
CA GLY A 6 8.21 -23.18 7.67
C GLY A 6 7.22 -22.10 7.23
N MET A 7 7.57 -21.46 6.11
CA MET A 7 6.73 -20.54 5.38
C MET A 7 5.76 -21.35 4.51
N PRO A 8 4.48 -21.45 4.89
CA PRO A 8 3.42 -21.56 3.92
C PRO A 8 2.42 -20.42 4.21
N ILE A 9 1.81 -19.74 3.25
CA ILE A 9 1.05 -20.32 2.14
C ILE A 9 0.98 -19.22 1.06
N VAL A 10 1.66 -19.43 -0.08
CA VAL A 10 1.36 -18.69 -1.32
C VAL A 10 0.06 -19.28 -1.88
N ARG A 11 -1.09 -18.73 -1.49
CA ARG A 11 -2.37 -19.06 -2.15
C ARG A 11 -2.50 -18.28 -3.44
N ALA A 12 -2.70 -19.05 -4.51
CA ALA A 12 -3.03 -18.60 -5.84
C ALA A 12 -4.24 -17.64 -5.83
N LYS A 13 -3.99 -16.36 -6.12
CA LYS A 13 -4.97 -15.43 -6.70
C LYS A 13 -4.22 -14.60 -7.73
N GLY A 14 -4.42 -14.93 -9.00
CA GLY A 14 -4.12 -14.12 -10.18
C GLY A 14 -2.75 -13.45 -10.19
N ARG A 15 -1.86 -13.92 -11.08
CA ARG A 15 -0.63 -13.19 -11.44
C ARG A 15 -0.94 -11.70 -11.60
N LEU A 16 -0.53 -10.87 -10.65
CA LEU A 16 -0.47 -9.42 -10.79
C LEU A 16 0.62 -9.17 -11.85
N ARG A 17 0.23 -9.17 -13.12
CA ARG A 17 1.08 -8.73 -14.23
C ARG A 17 1.31 -7.22 -14.03
N GLY A 18 2.38 -6.87 -13.33
CA GLY A 18 2.81 -5.50 -13.07
C GLY A 18 3.87 -5.41 -11.96
N LYS A 19 4.59 -4.28 -11.87
CA LYS A 19 5.50 -3.99 -10.76
C LYS A 19 4.69 -3.98 -9.46
N GLN A 20 5.11 -4.78 -8.46
CA GLN A 20 4.46 -4.79 -7.15
C GLN A 20 4.38 -3.36 -6.61
N PRO A 21 3.22 -2.91 -6.09
CA PRO A 21 3.11 -1.62 -5.43
C PRO A 21 4.11 -1.54 -4.27
N LYS A 22 4.77 -0.38 -4.10
CA LYS A 22 5.73 -0.14 -3.01
C LYS A 22 5.08 -0.24 -1.62
N LEU A 23 3.76 -0.02 -1.54
CA LEU A 23 2.97 -0.09 -0.32
C LEU A 23 2.14 -1.38 -0.28
N SER A 24 2.12 -2.04 0.88
CA SER A 24 1.21 -3.15 1.15
C SER A 24 -0.26 -2.70 1.11
N PRO A 25 -1.24 -3.61 0.90
CA PRO A 25 -2.65 -3.25 0.93
C PRO A 25 -3.07 -2.54 2.22
N ARG A 26 -2.51 -2.94 3.37
CA ARG A 26 -2.76 -2.28 4.67
C ARG A 26 -2.24 -0.84 4.69
N GLN A 27 -1.03 -0.60 4.18
CA GLN A 27 -0.48 0.75 4.09
C GLN A 27 -1.25 1.62 3.10
N GLN A 28 -1.78 1.04 2.01
CA GLN A 28 -2.63 1.77 1.07
C GLN A 28 -3.93 2.20 1.73
N ALA A 29 -4.60 1.30 2.47
CA ALA A 29 -5.81 1.63 3.22
C ALA A 29 -5.54 2.71 4.27
N GLU A 30 -4.42 2.61 4.98
CA GLU A 30 -4.04 3.60 6.00
C GLU A 30 -3.73 4.97 5.39
N LEU A 31 -3.03 5.02 4.24
CA LEU A 31 -2.79 6.27 3.52
C LEU A 31 -4.11 6.94 3.11
N VAL A 32 -5.07 6.17 2.59
CA VAL A 32 -6.40 6.69 2.21
C VAL A 32 -7.15 7.19 3.45
N ARG A 33 -7.11 6.45 4.56
CA ARG A 33 -7.73 6.84 5.82
C ARG A 33 -7.14 8.15 6.33
N MET A 34 -5.82 8.26 6.39
CA MET A 34 -5.11 9.46 6.84
C MET A 34 -5.40 10.65 5.93
N HIS A 35 -5.37 10.47 4.60
CA HIS A 35 -5.77 11.53 3.67
C HIS A 35 -7.23 11.98 3.88
N GLY A 36 -8.14 11.04 4.16
CA GLY A 36 -9.55 11.33 4.41
C GLY A 36 -9.82 12.13 5.70
N THR A 37 -8.87 12.17 6.65
CA THR A 37 -9.00 13.02 7.86
C THR A 37 -8.88 14.51 7.55
N GLY A 38 -8.21 14.87 6.45
CA GLY A 38 -7.86 16.26 6.13
C GLY A 38 -6.76 16.85 7.03
N GLU A 39 -6.24 16.10 8.01
CA GLU A 39 -5.20 16.57 8.93
C GLU A 39 -3.79 16.50 8.35
N TYR A 40 -3.61 15.75 7.26
CA TYR A 40 -2.31 15.51 6.64
C TYR A 40 -2.28 16.04 5.21
N THR A 41 -1.26 16.84 4.91
CA THR A 41 -0.91 17.25 3.56
C THR A 41 -0.31 16.08 2.76
N ILE A 42 -0.29 16.21 1.44
CA ILE A 42 0.37 15.22 0.55
C ILE A 42 1.87 15.08 0.88
N ALA A 43 2.53 16.16 1.31
CA ALA A 43 3.95 16.13 1.69
C ALA A 43 4.17 15.30 2.96
N GLU A 44 3.35 15.49 3.98
CA GLU A 44 3.44 14.72 5.23
C GLU A 44 3.14 13.23 4.99
N LEU A 45 2.15 12.92 4.14
CA LEU A 45 1.89 11.54 3.73
C LEU A 45 3.08 10.91 2.98
N MET A 46 3.82 11.68 2.18
CA MET A 46 5.02 11.17 1.52
C MET A 46 6.11 10.80 2.53
N GLU A 47 6.29 11.60 3.57
CA GLU A 47 7.27 11.36 4.63
C GLU A 47 6.89 10.15 5.48
N VAL A 48 5.65 10.11 5.99
CA VAL A 48 5.12 9.01 6.82
C VAL A 48 5.29 7.65 6.14
N PHE A 49 4.99 7.59 4.84
CA PHE A 49 5.06 6.33 4.08
C PHE A 49 6.38 6.14 3.33
N SER A 50 7.31 7.10 3.38
CA SER A 50 8.57 7.10 2.62
C SER A 50 8.36 6.81 1.11
N VAL A 51 7.40 7.52 0.51
CA VAL A 51 7.00 7.39 -0.89
C VAL A 51 6.99 8.73 -1.62
N GLY A 52 7.08 8.69 -2.96
CA GLY A 52 6.94 9.88 -3.78
C GLY A 52 5.48 10.25 -4.09
N ARG A 53 5.24 11.51 -4.50
CA ARG A 53 3.93 12.06 -4.92
C ARG A 53 3.14 11.11 -5.83
N ALA A 54 3.80 10.55 -6.84
CA ALA A 54 3.16 9.64 -7.81
C ALA A 54 2.57 8.38 -7.14
N THR A 55 3.16 7.91 -6.05
CA THR A 55 2.62 6.76 -5.31
C THR A 55 1.41 7.17 -4.48
N VAL A 56 1.45 8.33 -3.83
CA VAL A 56 0.32 8.87 -3.06
C VAL A 56 -0.90 9.03 -3.96
N TYR A 57 -0.77 9.77 -5.06
CA TYR A 57 -1.88 9.98 -5.99
C TYR A 57 -2.40 8.68 -6.58
N ARG A 58 -1.53 7.76 -7.00
CA ARG A 58 -1.97 6.46 -7.54
C ARG A 58 -2.78 5.64 -6.53
N VAL A 59 -2.47 5.73 -5.24
CA VAL A 59 -3.23 5.03 -4.20
C VAL A 59 -4.60 5.68 -4.02
N LEU A 60 -4.66 7.01 -3.95
CA LEU A 60 -5.91 7.76 -3.84
C LEU A 60 -6.82 7.53 -5.06
N GLU A 61 -6.27 7.57 -6.28
CA GLU A 61 -7.02 7.30 -7.51
C GLU A 61 -7.56 5.87 -7.57
N ARG A 62 -6.81 4.88 -7.08
CA ARG A 62 -7.27 3.48 -7.04
C ARG A 62 -8.38 3.29 -6.02
N ALA A 63 -8.30 3.99 -4.89
CA ALA A 63 -9.35 4.00 -3.87
C ALA A 63 -10.64 4.63 -4.43
N ALA A 64 -10.53 5.76 -5.14
CA ALA A 64 -11.67 6.43 -5.77
C ALA A 64 -12.34 5.62 -6.90
N LYS A 65 -11.60 4.72 -7.56
CA LYS A 65 -12.10 3.86 -8.65
C LYS A 65 -12.68 2.53 -8.18
N SER A 66 -12.50 2.19 -6.91
CA SER A 66 -13.08 0.97 -6.33
C SER A 66 -14.44 1.35 -5.71
N PRO A 67 -15.57 0.84 -6.24
CA PRO A 67 -16.89 1.10 -5.65
C PRO A 67 -17.05 0.45 -4.28
#